data_AF-A0A5N4B337-F1
#
_entry.id   AF-A0A5N4B337-F1
#
_cell.length_a   1.000
_cell.length_b   1.000
_cell.length_c   1.000
_cell.angle_alpha   90.00
_cell.angle_beta   90.00
_cell.angle_gamma   90.00
#
_symmetry.space_group_name_H-M   'P 1'
#
loop_
_entity.id
_entity.type
_entity.pdbx_description
1 polymer ?
#
loop_
_entity_poly.entity_id
_entity_poly.type
_entity_poly.pdbx_seq_one_letter_code
_entity_poly.pdbx_strand_id
1 'polypeptide(L)'
;MTSRDDEKSEQDQKKKFNFSIDHILNRAGCSVNQELTNATPFTWMQCTRYCPPKLQRISKRQGPQRRQLGRNPRIPFSTHQLSMLEEKFQQSPYLSSSEVTMISRILDLADVRIS
;
A
#
# COMPACT_ATOMS: atom_id res chain seq x y z
N MET A 1 -64.07 14.41 24.06
CA MET A 1 -63.35 13.64 25.09
C MET A 1 -63.19 12.25 24.52
N THR A 2 -62.09 11.95 23.84
CA THR A 2 -60.85 11.45 24.46
C THR A 2 -59.58 12.01 23.78
N SER A 3 -58.66 12.48 24.61
CA SER A 3 -57.26 12.81 24.31
C SER A 3 -56.38 11.56 24.21
N ARG A 4 -55.14 11.78 23.75
CA ARG A 4 -53.90 10.96 23.86
C ARG A 4 -53.56 10.15 22.61
N ASP A 5 -52.36 10.13 22.07
CA ASP A 5 -51.09 10.86 22.27
C ASP A 5 -50.28 10.64 20.97
N ASP A 6 -49.32 11.53 20.70
CA ASP A 6 -48.36 11.50 19.61
C ASP A 6 -47.59 10.16 19.46
N GLU A 7 -47.46 9.65 18.22
CA GLU A 7 -46.28 8.86 17.83
C GLU A 7 -45.64 9.45 16.56
N LYS A 8 -44.71 10.36 16.85
CA LYS A 8 -43.65 10.78 15.94
C LYS A 8 -42.76 9.56 15.66
N SER A 9 -42.77 9.04 14.44
CA SER A 9 -41.65 8.23 13.93
C SER A 9 -41.00 8.96 12.76
N GLU A 10 -40.08 9.85 13.13
CA GLU A 10 -38.97 10.29 12.29
C GLU A 10 -38.31 9.07 11.66
N GLN A 11 -38.65 8.75 10.42
CA GLN A 11 -37.83 7.86 9.60
C GLN A 11 -36.61 8.64 9.14
N ASP A 12 -35.69 8.77 10.07
CA ASP A 12 -34.36 9.31 9.87
C ASP A 12 -33.65 8.58 8.73
N GLN A 13 -33.07 9.40 7.86
CA GLN A 13 -32.26 9.01 6.74
C GLN A 13 -31.05 8.19 7.20
N LYS A 14 -31.15 6.86 7.19
CA LYS A 14 -29.98 6.00 7.07
C LYS A 14 -30.07 5.25 5.76
N LYS A 15 -29.60 5.91 4.69
CA LYS A 15 -29.02 5.23 3.53
C LYS A 15 -28.14 4.12 4.11
N LYS A 16 -28.56 2.86 3.95
CA LYS A 16 -27.83 1.70 4.44
C LYS A 16 -26.51 1.68 3.68
N PHE A 17 -25.49 2.30 4.25
CA PHE A 17 -24.16 2.30 3.64
C PHE A 17 -23.72 0.85 3.59
N ASN A 18 -23.40 0.37 2.38
CA ASN A 18 -22.87 -0.98 2.13
C ASN A 18 -21.52 -1.24 2.84
N PHE A 19 -21.04 -0.26 3.61
CA PHE A 19 -19.85 -0.31 4.43
C PHE A 19 -20.14 -0.48 5.93
N SER A 20 -21.39 -0.68 6.34
CA SER A 20 -21.66 -1.09 7.72
C SER A 20 -20.94 -2.40 8.00
N ILE A 21 -20.27 -2.48 9.16
CA ILE A 21 -19.53 -3.68 9.59
C ILE A 21 -20.45 -4.90 9.54
N ASP A 22 -21.70 -4.76 9.97
CA ASP A 22 -22.69 -5.83 9.93
C ASP A 22 -23.07 -6.23 8.50
N HIS A 23 -23.08 -5.30 7.55
CA HIS A 23 -23.34 -5.60 6.14
C HIS A 23 -22.17 -6.33 5.47
N ILE A 24 -20.95 -5.93 5.80
CA ILE A 24 -19.72 -6.56 5.30
C ILE A 24 -19.61 -7.98 5.83
N LEU A 25 -19.85 -8.19 7.13
CA LEU A 25 -19.73 -9.50 7.76
C LEU A 25 -20.87 -10.46 7.38
N ASN A 26 -22.11 -9.96 7.28
CA ASN A 26 -23.27 -10.84 7.09
C ASN A 26 -23.76 -10.97 5.64
N ARG A 27 -23.43 -10.04 4.74
CA ARG A 27 -24.02 -10.00 3.38
C ARG A 27 -23.03 -9.92 2.23
N ALA A 28 -21.90 -9.22 2.39
CA ALA A 28 -20.95 -9.02 1.30
C ALA A 28 -20.24 -10.32 0.84
N GLY A 29 -20.26 -11.38 1.65
CA GLY A 29 -19.64 -12.68 1.31
C GLY A 29 -20.60 -13.77 0.84
N CYS A 30 -21.93 -13.55 0.89
CA CYS A 30 -22.92 -14.61 0.65
C CYS A 30 -23.97 -14.18 -0.37
N SER A 31 -23.58 -14.04 -1.64
CA SER A 31 -24.52 -14.25 -2.75
C SER A 31 -24.44 -15.72 -3.14
N VAL A 32 -25.37 -16.51 -2.60
CA VAL A 32 -25.76 -17.79 -3.20
C VAL A 32 -26.36 -17.46 -4.58
N ASN A 33 -25.55 -17.57 -5.62
CA ASN A 33 -26.01 -17.82 -6.98
C ASN A 33 -25.19 -18.99 -7.51
N GLN A 34 -25.82 -20.15 -7.40
CA GLN A 34 -25.38 -21.46 -7.82
C GLN A 34 -25.45 -21.56 -9.36
N GLU A 35 -24.63 -20.82 -10.12
CA GLU A 35 -24.54 -21.01 -11.58
C GLU A 35 -23.30 -20.39 -12.27
N LEU A 36 -22.13 -20.46 -11.63
CA LEU A 36 -20.85 -20.12 -12.27
C LEU A 36 -19.81 -21.22 -12.01
N THR A 37 -20.14 -22.46 -12.36
CA THR A 37 -19.18 -23.58 -12.35
C THR A 37 -18.30 -23.67 -13.60
N ASN A 38 -18.39 -22.69 -14.52
CA ASN A 38 -17.61 -22.68 -15.77
C ASN A 38 -16.74 -21.42 -15.96
N ALA A 39 -16.42 -20.68 -14.90
CA ALA A 39 -15.44 -19.60 -14.99
C ALA A 39 -14.02 -20.20 -14.89
N THR A 40 -13.25 -20.09 -15.98
CA THR A 40 -11.83 -20.45 -15.97
C THR A 40 -11.15 -19.76 -14.78
N PRO A 41 -10.51 -20.51 -13.86
CA PRO A 41 -9.90 -19.93 -12.68
C PRO A 41 -8.85 -18.89 -13.09
N PHE A 42 -8.84 -17.74 -12.43
CA PHE A 42 -7.88 -16.69 -12.74
C PHE A 42 -6.44 -17.22 -12.55
N THR A 43 -5.61 -17.08 -13.57
CA THR A 43 -4.23 -17.62 -13.60
C THR A 43 -3.34 -17.09 -12.47
N TRP A 44 -3.60 -15.88 -11.94
CA TRP A 44 -2.89 -15.34 -10.78
C TRP A 44 -3.23 -16.05 -9.46
N MET A 45 -4.41 -16.69 -9.37
CA MET A 45 -4.80 -17.54 -8.24
C MET A 45 -4.24 -18.96 -8.34
N GLN A 46 -3.88 -19.41 -9.54
CA GLN A 46 -3.33 -20.75 -9.80
C GLN A 46 -1.80 -20.83 -9.72
N CYS A 47 -1.17 -19.90 -9.01
CA CYS A 47 0.28 -19.89 -8.90
C CYS A 47 0.76 -21.14 -8.13
N THR A 48 1.43 -22.07 -8.81
CA THR A 48 2.00 -23.31 -8.23
C THR A 48 3.09 -23.06 -7.17
N ARG A 49 3.46 -21.80 -6.94
CA ARG A 49 4.12 -21.34 -5.70
C ARG A 49 3.35 -21.68 -4.42
N TYR A 50 2.07 -22.06 -4.50
CA TYR A 50 1.19 -22.34 -3.37
C TYR A 50 1.16 -23.81 -2.89
N CYS A 51 2.07 -24.66 -3.34
CA CYS A 51 2.54 -25.77 -2.50
C CYS A 51 4.03 -25.60 -2.23
N PRO A 52 4.45 -24.47 -1.60
CA PRO A 52 5.85 -24.30 -1.26
C PRO A 52 6.21 -25.45 -0.31
N PRO A 53 7.35 -26.14 -0.52
CA PRO A 53 7.73 -27.27 0.32
C PRO A 53 7.67 -26.82 1.78
N LYS A 54 7.08 -27.65 2.65
CA LYS A 54 6.86 -27.33 4.06
C LYS A 54 8.22 -27.07 4.72
N LEU A 55 8.67 -25.82 4.71
CA LEU A 55 9.86 -25.40 5.43
C LEU A 55 9.59 -25.68 6.90
N GLN A 56 10.56 -26.31 7.58
CA GLN A 56 10.47 -26.54 9.02
C GLN A 56 10.25 -25.17 9.66
N ARG A 57 9.02 -24.90 10.11
CA ARG A 57 8.68 -23.65 10.81
C ARG A 57 9.49 -23.68 12.09
N ILE A 58 10.60 -22.94 12.13
CA ILE A 58 11.41 -22.75 13.33
C ILE A 58 10.42 -22.33 14.42
N SER A 59 10.28 -23.21 15.42
CA SER A 59 9.29 -23.07 16.47
C SER A 59 9.43 -21.70 17.12
N LYS A 60 8.30 -21.03 17.32
CA LYS A 60 8.17 -19.69 17.91
C LYS A 60 8.79 -19.67 19.30
N ARG A 61 10.10 -19.46 19.39
CA ARG A 61 10.77 -18.91 20.56
C ARG A 61 11.42 -17.62 20.07
N GLN A 62 10.93 -16.50 20.59
CA GLN A 62 11.34 -15.12 20.29
C GLN A 62 10.54 -14.40 19.19
N GLY A 63 9.39 -13.84 19.60
CA GLY A 63 8.86 -12.55 19.14
C GLY A 63 8.46 -12.40 17.65
N PRO A 64 7.76 -11.30 17.31
CA PRO A 64 7.53 -10.96 15.91
C PRO A 64 8.86 -10.60 15.25
N GLN A 65 9.32 -11.47 14.34
CA GLN A 65 10.47 -11.22 13.46
C GLN A 65 10.11 -10.00 12.59
N ARG A 66 10.54 -8.81 13.02
CA ARG A 66 10.32 -7.59 12.26
C ARG A 66 11.09 -7.74 10.96
N ARG A 67 10.37 -7.69 9.83
CA ARG A 67 10.97 -7.58 8.50
C ARG A 67 12.05 -6.52 8.57
N GLN A 68 13.26 -6.84 8.12
CA GLN A 68 14.30 -5.83 7.97
C GLN A 68 13.71 -4.75 7.06
N LEU A 69 13.44 -3.57 7.62
CA LEU A 69 13.06 -2.41 6.81
C LEU A 69 14.19 -2.25 5.79
N GLY A 70 13.83 -2.17 4.51
CA GLY A 70 14.79 -2.13 3.41
C GLY A 70 15.93 -1.15 3.68
N ARG A 71 17.12 -1.46 3.14
CA ARG A 71 18.33 -0.68 3.38
C ARG A 71 18.09 0.79 3.00
N ASN A 72 18.04 1.63 4.03
CA ASN A 72 17.83 3.08 4.07
C ASN A 72 16.41 3.59 3.73
N PRO A 73 15.87 4.53 4.54
CA PRO A 73 14.64 5.23 4.19
C PRO A 73 14.83 6.04 2.90
N ARG A 74 13.74 6.28 2.18
CA ARG A 74 13.74 7.20 1.04
C ARG A 74 14.00 8.61 1.55
N ILE A 75 15.01 9.27 0.99
CA ILE A 75 15.35 10.65 1.32
C ILE A 75 14.62 11.56 0.32
N PRO A 76 13.77 12.49 0.78
CA PRO A 76 13.17 13.47 -0.11
C PRO A 76 14.23 14.50 -0.54
N PHE A 77 14.21 14.88 -1.81
CA PHE A 77 15.01 15.98 -2.32
C PHE A 77 14.24 17.30 -2.19
N SER A 78 14.95 18.36 -1.85
CA SER A 78 14.44 19.74 -1.96
C SER A 78 14.27 20.13 -3.44
N THR A 79 13.35 21.04 -3.72
CA THR A 79 13.17 21.61 -5.07
C THR A 79 14.48 22.20 -5.62
N HIS A 80 15.28 22.84 -4.77
CA HIS A 80 16.58 23.38 -5.17
C HIS A 80 17.56 22.28 -5.62
N GLN A 81 17.60 21.16 -4.88
CA GLN A 81 18.46 20.02 -5.21
C GLN A 81 18.04 19.39 -6.53
N LEU A 82 16.73 19.22 -6.76
CA LEU A 82 16.22 18.69 -8.03
C LEU A 82 16.56 19.60 -9.21
N SER A 83 16.35 20.91 -9.09
CA SER A 83 16.63 21.87 -10.17
C SER A 83 18.10 21.87 -10.57
N MET A 84 19.02 21.82 -9.61
CA MET A 84 20.46 21.81 -9.91
C MET A 84 20.90 20.48 -10.55
N LEU A 85 20.37 19.36 -10.07
CA LEU A 85 20.64 18.04 -10.66
C LEU A 85 20.09 17.94 -12.08
N GLU A 86 18.90 18.50 -12.33
CA GLU A 86 18.30 18.55 -13.66
C GLU A 86 19.13 19.43 -14.62
N GLU A 87 19.55 20.62 -14.20
CA GLU A 87 20.43 21.48 -15.01
C GLU A 87 21.73 20.75 -15.39
N LYS A 88 22.36 20.06 -14.41
CA LYS A 88 23.57 19.27 -14.67
C LYS A 88 23.32 18.11 -15.61
N PHE A 89 22.21 17.41 -15.46
CA PHE A 89 21.82 16.32 -16.35
C PHE A 89 21.61 16.78 -17.80
N GLN A 90 21.03 17.98 -18.00
CA GLN A 90 20.87 18.57 -19.34
C GLN A 90 22.22 18.94 -19.98
N GLN A 91 23.21 19.35 -19.17
CA GLN A 91 24.57 19.67 -19.66
C GLN A 91 25.39 18.40 -19.94
N SER A 92 25.40 17.46 -18.99
CA SER A 92 26.10 16.18 -19.08
C SER A 92 25.32 15.10 -18.32
N PRO A 93 24.74 14.10 -19.02
CA PRO A 93 23.99 13.01 -18.38
C PRO A 93 24.85 12.09 -17.51
N TYR A 94 26.16 12.09 -17.72
CA TYR A 94 27.10 11.24 -17.00
C TYR A 94 28.12 12.11 -16.29
N LEU A 95 28.16 11.97 -14.97
CA LEU A 95 29.10 12.69 -14.12
C LEU A 95 30.38 11.87 -13.92
N SER A 96 31.52 12.54 -13.97
CA SER A 96 32.78 11.98 -13.49
C SER A 96 32.80 11.89 -11.97
N SER A 97 33.66 11.04 -11.40
CA SER A 97 33.78 10.87 -9.95
C SER A 97 34.12 12.18 -9.21
N SER A 98 34.87 13.07 -9.85
CA SER A 98 35.16 14.41 -9.30
C SER A 98 33.92 15.30 -9.26
N GLU A 99 33.09 15.26 -10.31
CA GLU A 99 31.85 16.04 -10.36
C GLU A 99 30.82 15.54 -9.34
N VAL A 100 30.70 14.22 -9.16
CA VAL A 100 29.84 13.63 -8.13
C VAL A 100 30.24 14.15 -6.75
N THR A 101 31.54 14.13 -6.42
CA THR A 101 32.06 14.62 -5.14
C THR A 101 31.78 16.12 -4.96
N MET A 102 31.91 16.90 -6.03
CA MET A 102 31.65 18.34 -6.01
C MET A 102 30.17 18.64 -5.76
N ILE A 103 29.27 18.05 -6.55
CA ILE A 103 27.82 18.27 -6.47
C ILE A 103 27.29 17.77 -5.12
N SER A 104 27.81 16.66 -4.62
CA SER A 104 27.53 16.11 -3.29
C SER A 104 27.79 17.11 -2.16
N ARG A 105 28.94 17.80 -2.21
CA ARG A 105 29.28 18.85 -1.24
C ARG A 105 28.41 20.10 -1.39
N ILE A 106 28.02 20.47 -2.60
CA ILE A 106 27.18 21.65 -2.86
C ILE A 106 25.75 21.41 -2.35
N LEU A 107 25.21 20.21 -2.57
CA LEU A 107 23.82 19.87 -2.24
C LEU A 107 23.64 19.25 -0.85
N ASP A 108 24.74 19.05 -0.12
CA ASP A 108 24.80 18.36 1.18
C ASP A 108 24.12 16.97 1.13
N LEU A 109 24.48 16.19 0.12
CA LEU A 109 23.97 14.84 -0.12
C LEU A 109 25.10 13.82 0.04
N ALA A 110 24.75 12.54 0.16
CA ALA A 110 25.75 11.47 0.10
C ALA A 110 26.06 11.13 -1.36
N ASP A 111 27.32 10.81 -1.69
CA ASP A 111 27.78 10.50 -3.05
C ASP A 111 26.94 9.40 -3.73
N VAL A 112 26.53 8.38 -2.96
CA VAL A 112 25.67 7.27 -3.40
C VAL A 112 24.28 7.71 -3.88
N ARG A 113 23.89 8.97 -3.64
CA ARG A 113 22.62 9.55 -4.08
C ARG A 113 22.75 10.31 -5.39
N ILE A 114 23.96 10.57 -5.86
CA ILE A 114 24.28 11.36 -7.06
C ILE A 114 24.99 10.51 -8.12
N SER A 115 25.54 9.35 -7.75
CA SER A 115 26.19 8.38 -8.65
C SER A 115 25.22 7.67 -9.59
#